data_AF-A0A4Y4LY53-F1
#
_entry.id   AF-A0A4Y4LY53-F1
#
_cell.length_a   1.000
_cell.length_b   1.000
_cell.length_c   1.000
_cell.angle_alpha   90.00
_cell.angle_beta   90.00
_cell.angle_gamma   90.00
#
_symmetry.space_group_name_H-M   'P 1'
#
loop_
_entity.id
_entity.type
_entity.pdbx_description
1 polymer ?
#
loop_
_entity_poly.entity_id
_entity_poly.type
_entity_poly.pdbx_seq_one_letter_code
_entity_poly.pdbx_strand_id
1 'polypeptide(L)'
;MTVFSRIRTESISKDLLDKFSENNKKLAWEYAFSQEIRRKNNVDADLENAEYEILYDDLSIEDLMNKDGEMIFFQIKYLLDFNIRASTVIRKCLGLSSSQLNRMLDTDSVYCNEKPLQKKYKIKNGDVLQINRQELINLYLIGKEELFLSAINDQ
;
A
#
# COMPACT_ATOMS: atom_id res chain seq x y z
N MET A 1 9.08 14.18 -19.71
CA MET A 1 9.74 15.44 -20.11
C MET A 1 10.62 15.90 -18.97
N THR A 2 11.74 16.54 -19.27
CA THR A 2 12.56 17.27 -18.31
C THR A 2 12.04 18.71 -18.18
N VAL A 3 11.64 19.12 -16.98
CA VAL A 3 11.16 20.46 -16.60
C VAL A 3 12.20 21.54 -16.90
N PHE A 4 13.51 21.22 -16.81
CA PHE A 4 14.60 22.19 -17.00
C PHE A 4 15.37 22.09 -18.32
N SER A 5 14.96 21.24 -19.26
CA SER A 5 15.55 21.27 -20.60
C SER A 5 15.03 22.49 -21.37
N ARG A 6 15.89 23.16 -22.15
CA ARG A 6 15.46 24.15 -23.14
C ARG A 6 14.67 23.45 -24.24
N ILE A 7 13.37 23.28 -24.01
CA ILE A 7 12.43 22.70 -24.96
C ILE A 7 11.82 23.85 -25.75
N ARG A 8 11.71 23.71 -27.08
CA ARG A 8 10.91 24.65 -27.87
C ARG A 8 9.46 24.49 -27.45
N THR A 9 8.75 25.59 -27.22
CA THR A 9 7.32 25.56 -26.84
C THR A 9 6.48 24.73 -27.82
N GLU A 10 6.88 24.69 -29.10
CA GLU A 10 6.34 23.86 -30.18
C GLU A 10 6.36 22.33 -29.91
N SER A 11 7.23 21.85 -29.02
CA SER A 11 7.39 20.43 -28.69
C SER A 11 6.43 19.95 -27.60
N ILE A 12 5.69 20.86 -26.95
CA ILE A 12 4.70 20.57 -25.93
C ILE A 12 3.32 20.58 -26.59
N SER A 13 2.47 19.58 -26.30
CA SER A 13 1.12 19.57 -26.83
C SER A 13 0.33 20.79 -26.32
N LYS A 14 -0.52 21.35 -27.18
CA LYS A 14 -1.35 22.52 -26.83
C LYS A 14 -2.19 22.28 -25.56
N ASP A 15 -2.82 21.12 -25.47
CA ASP A 15 -3.59 20.69 -24.28
C ASP A 15 -2.74 20.68 -22.99
N LEU A 16 -1.50 20.24 -23.08
CA LEU A 16 -0.61 20.21 -21.91
C LEU A 16 -0.15 21.63 -21.55
N LEU A 17 0.12 22.48 -22.53
CA LEU A 17 0.47 23.88 -22.32
C LEU A 17 -0.69 24.64 -21.65
N ASP A 18 -1.91 24.46 -22.15
CA ASP A 18 -3.12 25.08 -21.59
C ASP A 18 -3.29 24.65 -20.12
N LYS A 19 -3.14 23.36 -19.80
CA LYS A 19 -3.18 22.85 -18.43
C LYS A 19 -2.09 23.42 -17.52
N PHE A 20 -0.89 23.68 -18.05
CA PHE A 20 0.16 24.38 -17.30
C PHE A 20 -0.22 25.84 -17.04
N SER A 21 -0.73 26.55 -18.04
CA SER A 21 -1.17 27.94 -17.91
C SER A 21 -2.35 28.11 -16.93
N GLU A 22 -3.24 27.14 -16.88
CA GLU A 22 -4.39 27.11 -15.98
C GLU A 22 -4.05 26.65 -14.55
N ASN A 23 -2.79 26.33 -14.25
CA ASN A 23 -2.38 25.72 -12.97
C ASN A 23 -3.22 24.49 -12.62
N ASN A 24 -3.41 23.59 -13.59
CA ASN A 24 -4.24 22.41 -13.42
C ASN A 24 -3.73 21.52 -12.27
N LYS A 25 -4.50 21.43 -11.18
CA LYS A 25 -4.13 20.68 -9.97
C LYS A 25 -3.89 19.20 -10.24
N LYS A 26 -4.73 18.56 -11.06
CA LYS A 26 -4.60 17.13 -11.37
C LYS A 26 -3.27 16.85 -12.06
N LEU A 27 -2.91 17.68 -13.04
CA LEU A 27 -1.62 17.59 -13.72
C LEU A 27 -0.45 17.78 -12.76
N ALA A 28 -0.55 18.74 -11.84
CA ALA A 28 0.48 18.96 -10.81
C ALA A 28 0.70 17.71 -9.94
N TRP A 29 -0.38 17.06 -9.50
CA TRP A 29 -0.30 15.78 -8.75
C TRP A 29 0.34 14.66 -9.58
N GLU A 30 -0.07 14.49 -10.84
CA GLU A 30 0.52 13.49 -11.74
C GLU A 30 2.03 13.69 -11.92
N TYR A 31 2.46 14.95 -12.09
CA TYR A 31 3.88 15.28 -12.21
C TYR A 31 4.66 15.06 -10.91
N ALA A 32 4.10 15.46 -9.76
CA ALA A 32 4.74 15.30 -8.46
C ALA A 32 4.94 13.82 -8.09
N PHE A 33 3.96 12.96 -8.40
CA PHE A 33 3.98 11.54 -8.01
C PHE A 33 4.55 10.62 -9.11
N SER A 34 4.81 11.12 -10.31
CA SER A 34 5.44 10.33 -11.38
C SER A 34 6.93 10.04 -11.10
N GLN A 35 7.25 8.75 -10.91
CA GLN A 35 8.62 8.29 -10.77
C GLN A 35 9.47 8.60 -12.01
N GLU A 36 8.90 8.49 -13.21
CA GLU A 36 9.62 8.78 -14.45
C GLU A 36 10.00 10.25 -14.57
N ILE A 37 9.10 11.16 -14.20
CA ILE A 37 9.36 12.60 -14.24
C ILE A 37 10.46 12.96 -13.25
N ARG A 38 10.40 12.44 -12.02
CA ARG A 38 11.46 12.64 -11.01
C ARG A 38 12.82 12.15 -11.51
N ARG A 39 12.89 10.92 -12.03
CA ARG A 39 14.12 10.34 -12.58
C ARG A 39 14.70 11.18 -13.71
N LYS A 40 13.86 11.60 -14.67
CA LYS A 40 14.30 12.40 -15.82
C LYS A 40 14.86 13.76 -15.37
N ASN A 41 14.30 14.33 -14.31
CA ASN A 41 14.65 15.66 -13.79
C ASN A 41 15.70 15.65 -12.68
N ASN A 42 16.19 14.47 -12.27
CA ASN A 42 17.09 14.32 -11.14
C ASN A 42 16.53 15.00 -9.86
N VAL A 43 15.21 14.85 -9.64
CA VAL A 43 14.50 15.39 -8.48
C VAL A 43 14.37 14.30 -7.43
N ASP A 44 14.94 14.54 -6.26
CA ASP A 44 14.65 13.78 -5.06
C ASP A 44 13.35 14.30 -4.44
N ALA A 45 12.37 13.41 -4.32
CA ALA A 45 11.10 13.70 -3.65
C ALA A 45 11.01 12.91 -2.36
N ASP A 46 10.67 13.62 -1.29
CA ASP A 46 10.38 13.03 0.00
C ASP A 46 8.94 12.51 0.03
N LEU A 47 8.75 11.32 -0.54
CA LEU A 47 7.47 10.62 -0.51
C LEU A 47 7.22 9.91 0.84
N GLU A 48 8.25 9.77 1.68
CA GLU A 48 8.10 9.07 2.96
C GLU A 48 7.29 9.90 3.97
N ASN A 49 7.39 11.23 3.87
CA ASN A 49 6.62 12.17 4.68
C ASN A 49 5.29 12.61 4.01
N ALA A 50 4.94 12.06 2.86
CA ALA A 50 3.65 12.34 2.24
C ALA A 50 2.53 11.73 3.08
N GLU A 51 1.58 12.55 3.52
CA GLU A 51 0.39 12.08 4.21
C GLU A 51 -0.52 11.31 3.23
N TYR A 52 -1.03 10.17 3.70
CA TYR A 52 -1.97 9.35 2.96
C TYR A 52 -2.96 8.68 3.91
N GLU A 53 -4.15 8.44 3.38
CA GLU A 53 -5.20 7.67 4.04
C GLU A 53 -5.39 6.35 3.28
N ILE A 54 -5.56 5.26 4.01
CA ILE A 54 -5.90 3.96 3.43
C ILE A 54 -7.37 3.70 3.74
N LEU A 55 -8.20 3.69 2.70
CA LEU A 55 -9.61 3.33 2.79
C LEU A 55 -9.75 1.84 2.48
N TYR A 56 -10.42 1.11 3.36
CA TYR A 56 -10.70 -0.32 3.21
C TYR A 56 -11.99 -0.67 3.95
N ASP A 57 -12.63 -1.75 3.54
CA ASP A 57 -13.79 -2.28 4.26
C ASP A 57 -13.31 -2.99 5.53
N ASP A 58 -13.93 -2.66 6.67
CA ASP A 58 -13.62 -3.31 7.93
C ASP A 58 -13.82 -4.83 7.80
N LEU A 59 -12.83 -5.59 8.26
CA LEU A 59 -12.82 -7.04 8.20
C LEU A 59 -12.91 -7.60 9.61
N SER A 60 -14.09 -8.07 10.01
CA SER A 60 -14.27 -8.69 11.32
C SER A 60 -13.80 -10.15 11.31
N ILE A 61 -13.45 -10.67 12.49
CA ILE A 61 -13.09 -12.09 12.65
C ILE A 61 -14.30 -12.99 12.29
N GLU A 62 -15.52 -12.54 12.60
CA GLU A 62 -16.75 -13.26 12.26
C GLU A 62 -16.92 -13.36 10.74
N ASP A 63 -16.63 -12.28 10.00
CA ASP A 63 -16.63 -12.30 8.53
C ASP A 63 -15.55 -13.23 7.98
N LEU A 64 -14.38 -13.30 8.64
CA LEU A 64 -13.34 -14.26 8.28
C LEU A 64 -13.79 -15.70 8.49
N MET A 65 -14.47 -15.99 9.60
CA MET A 65 -14.93 -17.35 9.90
C MET A 65 -16.05 -17.81 8.96
N ASN A 66 -16.94 -16.90 8.58
CA ASN A 66 -18.10 -17.17 7.72
C ASN A 66 -17.78 -17.18 6.22
N LYS A 67 -16.60 -16.70 5.80
CA LYS A 67 -16.17 -16.73 4.40
C LYS A 67 -15.66 -18.11 3.99
N ASP A 68 -16.17 -18.59 2.85
CA ASP A 68 -15.65 -19.76 2.17
C ASP A 68 -14.33 -19.45 1.44
N GLY A 69 -13.41 -20.41 1.46
CA GLY A 69 -12.10 -20.31 0.80
C GLY A 69 -10.91 -20.22 1.75
N GLU A 70 -9.76 -20.68 1.28
CA GLU A 70 -8.51 -20.68 2.05
C GLU A 70 -7.80 -19.32 2.05
N MET A 71 -8.05 -18.50 1.03
CA MET A 71 -7.33 -17.24 0.79
C MET A 71 -8.28 -16.04 0.77
N ILE A 72 -7.84 -14.95 1.39
CA ILE A 72 -8.50 -13.64 1.35
C ILE A 72 -7.75 -12.78 0.35
N PHE A 73 -8.49 -12.08 -0.51
CA PHE A 73 -7.94 -11.25 -1.57
C PHE A 73 -8.21 -9.78 -1.29
N PHE A 74 -7.17 -8.95 -1.40
CA PHE A 74 -7.26 -7.50 -1.36
C PHE A 74 -6.67 -6.93 -2.65
N GLN A 75 -7.45 -6.12 -3.36
CA GLN A 75 -6.95 -5.41 -4.54
C GLN A 75 -6.54 -3.99 -4.15
N ILE A 76 -5.28 -3.66 -4.40
CA ILE A 76 -4.75 -2.31 -4.17
C ILE A 76 -5.18 -1.41 -5.31
N LYS A 77 -5.84 -0.30 -4.96
CA LYS A 77 -6.26 0.74 -5.92
C LYS A 77 -5.80 2.10 -5.44
N TYR A 78 -5.04 2.80 -6.28
CA TYR A 78 -4.67 4.20 -6.04
C TYR A 78 -4.35 4.91 -7.35
N LEU A 79 -4.52 6.24 -7.37
CA LEU A 79 -4.25 7.07 -8.55
C LEU A 79 -2.81 7.58 -8.63
N LEU A 80 -2.14 7.73 -7.48
CA LEU A 80 -0.80 8.32 -7.37
C LEU A 80 0.15 7.37 -6.65
N ASP A 81 1.38 7.23 -7.14
CA ASP A 81 2.36 6.31 -6.56
C ASP A 81 3.08 6.94 -5.35
N PHE A 82 2.57 6.61 -4.18
CA PHE A 82 3.13 7.01 -2.88
C PHE A 82 4.34 6.17 -2.44
N ASN A 83 4.78 5.18 -3.23
CA ASN A 83 5.97 4.38 -2.92
C ASN A 83 5.85 3.60 -1.59
N ILE A 84 4.62 3.27 -1.19
CA ILE A 84 4.28 2.63 0.09
C ILE A 84 4.67 1.14 0.06
N ARG A 85 5.17 0.63 1.19
CA ARG A 85 5.47 -0.80 1.36
C ARG A 85 4.19 -1.60 1.61
N ALA A 86 4.08 -2.77 0.99
CA ALA A 86 2.95 -3.69 1.23
C ALA A 86 2.78 -4.04 2.72
N SER A 87 3.89 -4.19 3.44
CA SER A 87 3.90 -4.46 4.88
C SER A 87 3.26 -3.35 5.73
N THR A 88 3.30 -2.10 5.28
CA THR A 88 2.61 -0.99 5.95
C THR A 88 1.11 -1.06 5.71
N VAL A 89 0.70 -1.35 4.47
CA VAL A 89 -0.72 -1.49 4.10
C VAL A 89 -1.36 -2.64 4.85
N ILE A 90 -0.77 -3.83 4.81
CA ILE A 90 -1.32 -5.03 5.46
C ILE A 90 -1.48 -4.80 6.97
N ARG A 91 -0.46 -4.24 7.63
CA ARG A 91 -0.53 -3.95 9.07
C ARG A 91 -1.62 -2.95 9.42
N LYS A 92 -1.78 -1.87 8.63
CA LYS A 92 -2.82 -0.89 8.85
C LYS A 92 -4.22 -1.47 8.59
N CYS A 93 -4.42 -2.12 7.45
CA CYS A 93 -5.72 -2.70 7.07
C CYS A 93 -6.18 -3.82 8.01
N LEU A 94 -5.25 -4.64 8.50
CA LEU A 94 -5.58 -5.81 9.34
C LEU A 94 -5.31 -5.56 10.83
N GLY A 95 -4.88 -4.36 11.23
CA GLY A 95 -4.53 -4.07 12.61
C GLY A 95 -3.41 -4.97 13.18
N LEU A 96 -2.47 -5.41 12.33
CA LEU A 96 -1.39 -6.33 12.73
C LEU A 96 -0.15 -5.59 13.22
N SER A 97 0.51 -6.15 14.22
CA SER A 97 1.84 -5.71 14.64
C SER A 97 2.93 -6.13 13.64
N SER A 98 4.13 -5.56 13.78
CA SER A 98 5.30 -5.94 12.98
C SER A 98 5.69 -7.41 13.16
N SER A 99 5.62 -7.93 14.39
CA SER A 99 5.99 -9.31 14.70
C SER A 99 4.97 -10.30 14.13
N GLN A 100 3.68 -9.99 14.23
CA GLN A 100 2.59 -10.79 13.67
C GLN A 100 2.73 -10.92 12.15
N LEU A 101 2.94 -9.79 11.44
CA LEU A 101 3.15 -9.84 10.00
C LEU A 101 4.41 -10.65 9.63
N ASN A 102 5.52 -10.46 10.34
CA ASN A 102 6.74 -11.23 10.08
C ASN A 102 6.50 -12.73 10.23
N ARG A 103 5.76 -13.17 11.26
CA ARG A 103 5.40 -14.57 11.44
C ARG A 103 4.64 -15.12 10.23
N MET A 104 3.68 -14.36 9.68
CA MET A 104 2.94 -14.78 8.47
C MET A 104 3.83 -14.86 7.22
N LEU A 105 4.83 -13.99 7.12
CA LEU A 105 5.78 -14.02 6.00
C LEU A 105 6.71 -15.23 6.11
N ASP A 106 7.09 -15.59 7.33
CA ASP A 106 7.97 -16.73 7.58
C ASP A 106 7.23 -18.08 7.39
N THR A 107 5.89 -18.09 7.47
CA THR A 107 5.03 -19.25 7.18
C THR A 107 4.45 -19.25 5.75
N ASP A 108 5.00 -18.46 4.83
CA ASP A 108 4.55 -18.35 3.43
C ASP A 108 3.01 -18.17 3.31
N SER A 109 2.44 -17.36 4.20
CA SER A 109 1.00 -17.18 4.34
C SER A 109 0.48 -15.89 3.67
N VAL A 110 1.37 -15.10 3.07
CA VAL A 110 1.07 -13.83 2.40
C VAL A 110 1.73 -13.76 1.04
N TYR A 111 0.94 -13.46 0.03
CA TYR A 111 1.35 -13.37 -1.36
C TYR A 111 0.95 -12.02 -1.96
N CYS A 112 1.72 -11.59 -2.95
CA CYS A 112 1.38 -10.46 -3.81
C CYS A 112 1.54 -10.91 -5.27
N ASN A 113 0.48 -10.78 -6.06
CA ASN A 113 0.45 -11.22 -7.46
C ASN A 113 0.96 -12.65 -7.61
N GLU A 114 0.42 -13.57 -6.80
CA GLU A 114 0.75 -15.01 -6.81
C GLU A 114 2.19 -15.37 -6.40
N LYS A 115 2.95 -14.41 -5.86
CA LYS A 115 4.32 -14.63 -5.37
C LYS A 115 4.41 -14.36 -3.88
N PRO A 116 5.25 -15.09 -3.12
CA PRO A 116 5.47 -14.80 -1.71
C PRO A 116 5.85 -13.33 -1.49
N LEU A 117 5.22 -12.69 -0.51
CA LEU A 117 5.41 -11.26 -0.31
C LEU A 117 6.81 -10.97 0.23
N GLN A 118 7.56 -10.13 -0.48
CA GLN A 118 8.86 -9.68 0.00
C GLN A 118 8.68 -8.52 1.00
N LYS A 119 9.44 -8.54 2.12
CA LYS A 119 9.37 -7.52 3.19
C LYS A 119 9.55 -6.07 2.70
N LYS A 120 10.35 -5.89 1.64
CA LYS A 120 10.67 -4.57 1.03
C LYS A 120 9.83 -4.25 -0.21
N TYR A 121 8.87 -5.11 -0.57
CA TYR A 121 8.04 -4.89 -1.75
C TYR A 121 7.19 -3.62 -1.57
N LYS A 122 7.16 -2.81 -2.63
CA LYS A 122 6.39 -1.58 -2.74
C LYS A 122 5.19 -1.85 -3.64
N ILE A 123 4.02 -1.56 -3.11
CA ILE A 123 2.76 -1.84 -3.81
C ILE A 123 2.65 -0.99 -5.07
N LYS A 124 1.96 -1.53 -6.06
CA LYS A 124 1.56 -0.88 -7.30
C LYS A 124 0.04 -0.85 -7.41
N ASN A 125 -0.48 0.12 -8.14
CA ASN A 125 -1.89 0.15 -8.48
C ASN A 125 -2.26 -1.12 -9.26
N GLY A 126 -3.30 -1.82 -8.80
CA GLY A 126 -3.75 -3.08 -9.37
C GLY A 126 -3.15 -4.33 -8.73
N ASP A 127 -2.17 -4.20 -7.83
CA ASP A 127 -1.61 -5.35 -7.11
C ASP A 127 -2.69 -6.08 -6.32
N VAL A 128 -2.61 -7.41 -6.33
CA VAL A 128 -3.50 -8.28 -5.57
C VAL A 128 -2.72 -8.93 -4.43
N LEU A 129 -3.09 -8.58 -3.20
CA LEU A 129 -2.59 -9.24 -2.00
C LEU A 129 -3.49 -10.43 -1.67
N GLN A 130 -2.86 -11.55 -1.34
CA GLN A 130 -3.54 -12.80 -0.98
C GLN A 130 -3.01 -13.25 0.37
N ILE A 131 -3.91 -13.55 1.30
CA ILE A 131 -3.55 -13.89 2.68
C ILE A 131 -4.28 -15.16 3.08
N ASN A 132 -3.56 -16.11 3.68
CA ASN A 132 -4.16 -17.33 4.21
C ASN A 132 -5.12 -16.96 5.35
N ARG A 133 -6.40 -17.34 5.16
CA ARG A 133 -7.50 -17.02 6.07
C ARG A 133 -7.31 -17.67 7.44
N GLN A 134 -6.92 -18.95 7.47
CA GLN A 134 -6.79 -19.70 8.71
C GLN A 134 -5.64 -19.16 9.56
N GLU A 135 -4.51 -18.83 8.94
CA GLU A 135 -3.37 -18.22 9.63
C GLU A 135 -3.70 -16.84 10.20
N LEU A 136 -4.47 -16.05 9.46
CA LEU A 136 -4.96 -14.76 9.93
C LEU A 136 -5.92 -14.92 11.14
N ILE A 137 -6.85 -15.89 11.09
CA ILE A 137 -7.74 -16.20 12.22
C ILE A 137 -6.94 -16.64 13.44
N ASN A 138 -6.00 -17.58 13.26
CA ASN A 138 -5.15 -18.10 14.34
C ASN A 138 -4.39 -16.96 15.03
N LEU A 139 -3.88 -15.99 14.26
CA LEU A 139 -3.22 -14.80 14.80
C LEU A 139 -4.12 -13.95 15.69
N TYR A 140 -5.37 -13.70 15.28
CA TYR A 140 -6.32 -12.93 16.09
C TYR A 140 -6.76 -13.68 17.34
N LEU A 141 -6.88 -15.00 17.29
CA LEU A 141 -7.24 -15.83 18.44
C LEU A 141 -6.12 -15.88 19.49
N ILE A 142 -4.87 -16.09 19.05
CA ILE A 142 -3.70 -16.09 19.95
C ILE A 142 -3.53 -14.72 20.63
N GLY A 143 -3.73 -13.62 19.89
CA GLY A 143 -3.67 -12.28 20.47
C GLY A 143 -4.71 -12.03 21.57
N LYS A 144 -5.87 -12.69 21.52
CA LYS A 144 -6.87 -12.61 22.59
C LYS A 144 -6.44 -13.41 23.82
N GLU A 145 -5.88 -14.60 23.67
CA GLU A 145 -5.41 -15.41 24.80
C GLU A 145 -4.29 -14.71 25.60
N GLU A 146 -3.34 -14.05 24.92
CA GLU A 146 -2.29 -13.28 25.60
C GLU A 146 -2.83 -12.08 26.38
N LEU A 147 -3.86 -11.39 25.85
CA LEU A 147 -4.55 -10.29 26.55
C LEU A 147 -5.30 -10.75 27.81
N PHE A 148 -5.91 -11.94 27.77
CA PHE A 148 -6.56 -12.53 28.94
C PHE A 148 -5.55 -12.92 30.02
N LEU A 149 -4.40 -13.49 29.64
CA LEU A 149 -3.35 -13.89 30.58
C LEU A 149 -2.64 -12.69 31.22
N SER A 150 -2.42 -11.60 30.48
CA SER A 150 -1.85 -10.37 31.05
C SER A 150 -2.80 -9.68 32.04
N ALA A 151 -4.11 -9.70 31.79
CA ALA A 151 -5.10 -9.10 32.68
C ALA A 151 -5.27 -9.85 34.02
N ILE A 152 -4.95 -11.15 34.04
CA ILE A 152 -4.98 -11.98 35.27
C ILE A 152 -3.68 -11.81 36.09
N ASN A 153 -2.55 -11.52 35.45
CA ASN A 153 -1.27 -11.34 36.13
C ASN A 153 -1.06 -9.93 36.73
N ASP A 154 -1.95 -8.98 36.43
CA ASP A 154 -1.96 -7.62 37.01
C ASP A 154 -2.91 -7.49 38.23
N GLN A 155 -3.44 -8.60 38.76
CA GLN A 155 -4.21 -8.69 40.01
C GLN A 155 -3.45 -9.43 41.11
#